data_AF-A0A2D6GS87-F1
#
_entry.id   AF-A0A2D6GS87-F1
#
_cell.length_a   1.000
_cell.length_b   1.000
_cell.length_c   1.000
_cell.angle_alpha   90.00
_cell.angle_beta   90.00
_cell.angle_gamma   90.00
#
_symmetry.space_group_name_H-M   'P 1'
#
loop_
_entity.id
_entity.type
_entity.pdbx_description
1 polymer ?
#
loop_
_entity_poly.entity_id
_entity_poly.type
_entity_poly.pdbx_seq_one_letter_code
_entity_poly.pdbx_strand_id
1 'polypeptide(L)' 'MSNWYDGGVYAEYPAGRCSCHACRNSWARERKKVLLPAFVVCSDCGNKRCPKATDHRLECTGSNKPGQRGSIYA' A
#
# COMPACT_ATOMS: atom_id res chain seq x y z
N MET A 1 -24.04 -0.70 -11.90
CA MET A 1 -22.59 -0.51 -12.16
C MET A 1 -21.94 -0.19 -10.83
N SER A 2 -21.63 -1.23 -10.07
CA SER A 2 -21.13 -1.15 -8.70
C SER A 2 -19.65 -0.74 -8.75
N ASN A 3 -19.32 0.42 -8.18
CA ASN A 3 -17.95 0.86 -8.05
C ASN A 3 -17.21 -0.10 -7.09
N TRP A 4 -16.03 -0.51 -7.52
CA TRP A 4 -15.12 -1.47 -6.86
C TRP A 4 -14.48 -0.94 -5.57
N TYR A 5 -15.25 -0.21 -4.76
CA TYR A 5 -14.81 0.39 -3.50
C TYR A 5 -15.68 0.01 -2.30
N ASP A 6 -16.58 -0.97 -2.46
CA ASP A 6 -17.40 -1.48 -1.37
C ASP A 6 -17.02 -2.93 -1.00
N GLY A 7 -16.18 -3.07 0.03
CA GLY A 7 -16.33 -4.18 0.99
C GLY A 7 -15.75 -5.57 0.70
N GLY A 8 -14.63 -5.71 -0.01
CA GLY A 8 -14.00 -7.03 -0.24
C GLY A 8 -12.91 -7.44 0.78
N VAL A 9 -13.31 -8.11 1.87
CA VAL A 9 -12.56 -9.18 2.58
C VAL A 9 -11.03 -9.03 2.80
N TYR A 10 -10.56 -8.00 3.52
CA TYR A 10 -9.28 -8.06 4.24
C TYR A 10 -9.42 -7.35 5.59
N ALA A 11 -9.61 -8.15 6.65
CA ALA A 11 -9.69 -7.81 8.07
C ALA A 11 -9.34 -6.34 8.45
N GLU A 12 -10.39 -5.57 8.79
CA GLU A 12 -10.38 -4.48 9.78
C GLU A 12 -9.16 -3.54 9.81
N TYR A 13 -8.70 -3.07 8.66
CA TYR A 13 -7.95 -1.81 8.65
C TYR A 13 -8.98 -0.70 8.77
N PRO A 14 -8.86 0.23 9.72
CA PRO A 14 -9.80 1.33 9.76
C PRO A 14 -9.70 2.08 8.44
N ALA A 15 -10.83 2.16 7.74
CA ALA A 15 -11.02 3.03 6.59
C ALA A 15 -10.44 4.41 6.95
N GLY A 16 -9.43 4.86 6.20
CA GLY A 16 -8.73 6.12 6.47
C GLY A 16 -7.27 6.02 6.94
N ARG A 17 -6.69 4.83 7.10
CA ARG A 17 -5.24 4.67 7.38
C ARG A 17 -4.44 4.28 6.13
N CYS A 18 -3.34 4.99 5.86
CA CYS A 18 -2.47 4.79 4.68
C CYS A 18 -1.79 3.40 4.63
N SER A 19 -2.07 2.59 3.62
CA SER A 19 -1.58 1.20 3.53
C SER A 19 -0.14 1.03 3.01
N CYS A 20 0.61 2.09 2.73
CA CYS A 20 1.97 2.01 2.17
C CYS A 20 2.95 1.26 3.10
N HIS A 21 4.09 0.81 2.57
CA HIS A 21 5.08 0.07 3.35
C HIS A 21 5.59 0.87 4.55
N ALA A 22 5.89 2.17 4.37
CA ALA A 22 6.35 3.04 5.44
C ALA A 22 5.36 3.08 6.63
N CYS A 23 4.08 3.35 6.35
CA CYS A 23 3.04 3.39 7.39
C CYS A 23 2.81 2.01 8.01
N ARG A 24 2.78 0.95 7.20
CA ARG A 24 2.65 -0.44 7.67
C ARG A 24 3.77 -0.81 8.65
N ASN A 25 5.00 -0.41 8.36
CA ASN A 25 6.15 -0.66 9.22
C ASN A 25 6.04 0.11 10.54
N SER A 26 5.64 1.39 10.51
CA SER A 26 5.42 2.18 11.73
C SER A 26 4.38 1.53 12.66
N TRP A 27 3.24 1.10 12.12
CA TRP A 27 2.19 0.47 12.92
C TRP A 27 2.58 -0.90 13.47
N ALA A 28 3.37 -1.68 12.73
CA ALA A 28 3.88 -2.96 13.20
C ALA A 28 4.81 -2.75 14.41
N ARG A 29 5.67 -1.73 14.37
CA ARG A 29 6.55 -1.36 15.49
C ARG A 29 5.77 -0.90 16.73
N GLU A 30 4.64 -0.24 16.52
CA GLU A 30 3.74 0.20 17.60
C GLU A 30 2.81 -0.92 18.12
N ARG A 31 2.92 -2.16 17.62
CA ARG A 31 2.02 -3.30 17.93
C ARG A 31 0.53 -3.03 17.68
N LYS A 32 0.20 -2.06 16.80
CA LYS A 32 -1.18 -1.65 16.49
C LYS A 32 -1.81 -2.49 15.36
N LYS A 33 -1.33 -3.71 15.11
CA LYS A 33 -1.66 -4.46 13.89
C LYS A 33 -1.39 -5.97 13.97
N VAL A 34 -2.33 -6.76 13.43
CA VAL A 34 -2.10 -8.15 13.03
C VAL A 34 -1.76 -8.16 11.54
N LEU A 35 -0.56 -8.61 11.17
CA LEU A 35 -0.13 -8.66 9.78
C LEU A 35 -0.54 -10.00 9.15
N LEU A 36 -1.67 -10.01 8.44
CA LEU A 36 -1.92 -11.05 7.45
C LEU A 36 -0.96 -10.87 6.25
N PRO A 37 -0.57 -11.96 5.57
CA PRO A 37 0.17 -11.85 4.32
C PRO A 37 -0.71 -11.16 3.27
N ALA A 38 -0.43 -9.89 3.02
CA ALA A 38 -1.15 -9.06 2.08
C ALA A 38 -0.14 -8.25 1.26
N PHE A 39 -0.37 -8.16 -0.05
CA PHE A 39 0.41 -7.30 -0.92
C PHE A 39 0.12 -5.83 -0.61
N VAL A 40 1.17 -5.02 -0.47
CA VAL A 40 1.03 -3.57 -0.42
C VAL A 40 1.05 -3.06 -1.85
N VAL A 41 0.04 -2.27 -2.20
CA VAL A 41 -0.13 -1.67 -3.52
C VAL A 41 -0.36 -0.17 -3.37
N CYS A 42 -0.02 0.59 -4.41
CA CYS A 42 -0.32 2.02 -4.45
C CYS A 42 -1.83 2.24 -4.47
N SER A 43 -2.34 3.12 -3.60
CA SER A 43 -3.77 3.51 -3.56
C SER A 43 -4.26 4.12 -4.87
N ASP A 44 -3.36 4.74 -5.63
CA ASP A 44 -3.72 5.52 -6.82
C ASP A 44 -3.71 4.66 -8.09
N CYS A 45 -2.78 3.70 -8.20
CA CYS A 45 -2.59 2.92 -9.43
C CYS A 45 -2.58 1.40 -9.26
N GLY A 46 -2.69 0.88 -8.03
CA GLY A 46 -2.72 -0.57 -7.77
C GLY A 46 -1.41 -1.33 -7.99
N ASN A 47 -0.34 -0.67 -8.46
CA ASN A 47 0.93 -1.34 -8.72
C ASN A 47 1.78 -1.49 -7.46
N LYS A 48 2.26 -2.71 -7.20
CA LYS A 48 3.07 -3.02 -6.01
C LYS A 48 4.49 -2.47 -6.08
N ARG A 49 5.04 -2.24 -7.29
CA ARG A 49 6.39 -1.64 -7.47
C ARG A 49 6.39 -0.12 -7.62
N CYS A 50 5.23 0.53 -7.52
CA CYS A 50 5.13 1.98 -7.55
C CYS A 50 5.83 2.58 -6.32
N PRO A 51 6.66 3.65 -6.45
CA PRO A 51 7.28 4.33 -5.31
C PRO A 51 6.26 4.79 -4.25
N LYS A 52 5.06 5.21 -4.68
CA LYS A 52 3.97 5.58 -3.77
C LYS A 52 3.43 4.41 -2.92
N ALA A 53 3.61 3.16 -3.36
CA ALA A 53 3.32 1.97 -2.55
C ALA A 53 4.36 1.79 -1.43
N THR A 54 5.60 2.23 -1.65
CA THR A 54 6.67 2.25 -0.64
C THR A 54 6.40 3.32 0.42
N ASP A 55 6.14 4.55 -0.01
CA ASP A 55 5.84 5.67 0.86
C ASP A 55 4.82 6.58 0.15
N HIS A 56 3.71 6.90 0.81
CA HIS A 56 2.62 7.66 0.19
C HIS A 56 3.00 9.10 -0.16
N ARG A 57 4.15 9.57 0.34
CA ARG A 57 4.75 10.88 0.06
C ARG A 57 5.54 10.90 -1.25
N LEU A 58 5.81 9.74 -1.85
CA LEU A 58 6.49 9.63 -3.13
C LEU A 58 5.49 9.71 -4.28
N GLU A 59 5.97 10.20 -5.42
CA GLU A 59 5.16 10.32 -6.63
C GLU A 59 4.68 8.97 -7.15
N CYS A 60 3.44 8.95 -7.63
CA CYS A 60 2.90 7.81 -8.35
C CYS A 60 3.46 7.81 -9.77
N THR A 61 4.07 6.69 -10.18
CA THR A 61 4.60 6.52 -11.55
C THR A 61 3.63 5.79 -12.48
N GLY A 62 2.51 5.27 -11.95
CA GLY A 62 1.59 4.42 -12.71
C GLY A 62 2.20 3.09 -13.20
N SER A 63 3.34 2.65 -12.67
CA SER A 63 4.10 1.52 -13.22
C SER A 63 4.37 0.40 -12.21
N ASN A 64 4.40 -0.84 -12.70
CA ASN A 64 4.85 -2.03 -11.96
C ASN A 64 6.23 -2.55 -12.41
N LYS A 65 6.96 -1.79 -13.24
CA LYS A 65 8.32 -2.16 -13.68
C LYS A 65 9.30 -2.20 -12.49
N PRO A 66 10.33 -3.07 -12.48
CA PRO A 66 11.40 -3.04 -11.48
C PRO A 66 12.31 -1.81 -11.67
N GLY A 67 13.18 -1.51 -10.70
CA GLY A 67 14.19 -0.43 -10.83
C GLY A 67 13.66 0.99 -10.68
N GLN A 68 12.40 1.17 -10.25
CA GLN A 68 11.81 2.50 -10.06
C GLN A 68 12.39 3.16 -8.81
N ARG A 69 13.06 4.30 -8.96
CA ARG A 69 13.64 5.06 -7.83
C ARG A 69 12.60 5.32 -6.74
N GLY A 70 12.93 4.99 -5.50
CA GLY A 70 12.05 5.15 -4.33
C GLY A 70 11.11 3.96 -4.08
N SER A 71 11.05 2.99 -5.00
CA SER A 71 10.41 1.70 -4.74
C SER A 71 11.30 0.82 -3.86
N ILE A 72 10.72 0.05 -2.93
CA ILE A 72 11.44 -1.01 -2.21
C ILE A 72 11.84 -2.18 -3.12
N TYR A 73 11.32 -2.21 -4.35
CA TYR A 73 11.62 -3.19 -5.39
C TYR A 73 12.50 -2.61 -6.50
N ALA A 74 13.23 -1.54 -6.19
CA ALA A 74 14.24 -0.96 -7.07
C ALA A 74 15.44 -1.89 -7.21
#